data_AF-A0A7W8KFW8-F1
#
_entry.id   AF-A0A7W8KFW8-F1
#
_cell.length_a   1.000
_cell.length_b   1.000
_cell.length_c   1.000
_cell.angle_alpha   90.00
_cell.angle_beta   90.00
_cell.angle_gamma   90.00
#
_symmetry.space_group_name_H-M   'P 1'
#
loop_
_entity.id
_entity.type
_entity.pdbx_description
1 polymer ?
#
loop_
_entity_poly.entity_id
_entity_poly.type
_entity_poly.pdbx_seq_one_letter_code
_entity_poly.pdbx_strand_id
1 'polypeptide(L)'
;MTTLPTPTPTPTAPDAAHSVSLLDALRPALPDLSVGALLGFATGVALRYVGRVVLIVVGVLFITLQLLAYFDLISINWIKLQTLTEPWLRQGGEQGASWLRRVLTANLPFAGAFSAGLLVGLRARV
;
A
#
# COMPACT_ATOMS: atom_id res chain seq x y z
N MET A 1 42.79 10.42 -52.51
CA MET A 1 41.93 10.84 -51.38
C MET A 1 40.62 10.10 -51.51
N THR A 2 40.51 8.93 -50.87
CA THR A 2 39.28 8.11 -50.88
C THR A 2 38.60 8.33 -49.54
N THR A 3 37.50 9.07 -49.53
CA THR A 3 36.76 9.39 -48.30
C THR A 3 35.88 8.22 -47.91
N LEU A 4 36.12 7.67 -46.70
CA LEU A 4 35.27 6.68 -46.05
C LEU A 4 33.83 7.19 -45.92
N PRO A 5 32.79 6.38 -46.22
CA PRO A 5 31.45 6.65 -45.70
C PRO A 5 31.38 6.27 -44.21
N THR A 6 30.99 7.24 -43.40
CA THR A 6 30.66 7.12 -41.97
C THR A 6 29.61 6.03 -41.73
N PRO A 7 29.74 5.17 -40.70
CA PRO A 7 28.64 4.29 -40.29
C PRO A 7 27.55 5.14 -39.64
N THR A 8 26.39 5.22 -40.29
CA THR A 8 25.15 5.69 -39.66
C THR A 8 24.88 4.82 -38.42
N PRO A 9 24.72 5.36 -37.20
CA PRO A 9 24.28 4.55 -36.07
C PRO A 9 22.82 4.15 -36.31
N THR A 10 22.61 2.90 -36.71
CA THR A 10 21.30 2.26 -36.71
C THR A 10 20.70 2.36 -35.31
N PRO A 11 19.56 3.03 -35.11
CA PRO A 11 18.88 2.97 -33.82
C PRO A 11 18.33 1.55 -33.64
N THR A 12 18.98 0.78 -32.78
CA THR A 12 18.51 -0.51 -32.26
C THR A 12 17.28 -0.27 -31.39
N ALA A 13 16.14 0.07 -32.01
CA ALA A 13 14.94 0.51 -31.30
C ALA A 13 13.74 -0.47 -31.33
N PRO A 14 13.88 -1.71 -30.83
CA PRO A 14 12.71 -2.46 -30.33
C PRO A 14 12.17 -1.88 -29.00
N ASP A 15 13.00 -1.19 -28.21
CA ASP A 15 12.65 -0.76 -26.84
C ASP A 15 11.85 0.56 -26.78
N ALA A 16 12.04 1.46 -27.75
CA ALA A 16 11.37 2.76 -27.78
C ALA A 16 9.88 2.65 -28.19
N ALA A 17 9.52 1.65 -29.01
CA ALA A 17 8.15 1.49 -29.49
C ALA A 17 7.16 1.12 -28.37
N HIS A 18 7.59 0.34 -27.38
CA HIS A 18 6.74 -0.12 -26.27
C HIS A 18 6.51 0.96 -25.21
N SER A 19 7.55 1.75 -24.91
CA SER A 19 7.48 2.81 -23.90
C SER A 19 6.60 3.98 -24.35
N VAL A 20 6.66 4.36 -25.63
CA VAL A 20 5.81 5.41 -26.21
C VAL A 20 4.34 4.96 -26.25
N SER A 21 4.06 3.68 -26.56
CA SER A 21 2.70 3.12 -26.60
C SER A 21 2.07 3.01 -25.20
N LEU A 22 2.84 2.64 -24.18
CA LEU A 22 2.38 2.69 -22.79
C LEU A 22 2.19 4.12 -22.30
N LEU A 23 3.09 5.06 -22.63
CA LEU A 23 2.93 6.47 -22.27
C LEU A 23 1.68 7.07 -22.92
N ASP A 24 1.41 6.79 -24.20
CA ASP A 24 0.21 7.28 -24.90
C ASP A 24 -1.08 6.63 -24.36
N ALA A 25 -1.04 5.35 -23.96
CA ALA A 25 -2.14 4.69 -23.27
C ALA A 25 -2.35 5.24 -21.84
N LEU A 26 -1.29 5.70 -21.18
CA LEU A 26 -1.33 6.30 -19.85
C LEU A 26 -1.60 7.81 -19.87
N ARG A 27 -1.40 8.52 -20.99
CA ARG A 27 -1.66 9.96 -21.15
C ARG A 27 -2.99 10.43 -20.53
N PRO A 28 -4.13 9.76 -20.78
CA PRO A 28 -5.39 10.15 -20.15
C PRO A 28 -5.46 9.81 -18.65
N ALA A 29 -4.69 8.82 -18.17
CA ALA A 29 -4.64 8.38 -16.78
C ALA A 29 -3.53 9.07 -15.94
N LEU A 30 -2.64 9.86 -16.55
CA LEU A 30 -1.58 10.62 -15.84
C LEU A 30 -2.12 11.50 -14.71
N PRO A 31 -3.23 12.24 -14.89
CA PRO A 31 -3.85 12.99 -13.79
C PRO A 31 -4.26 12.08 -12.64
N ASP A 32 -4.97 10.99 -12.92
CA ASP A 32 -5.43 10.02 -11.92
C ASP A 32 -4.27 9.30 -11.21
N LEU A 33 -3.18 9.03 -11.93
CA LEU A 33 -1.96 8.47 -11.35
C LEU A 33 -1.30 9.43 -10.36
N SER A 34 -1.19 10.71 -10.71
CA SER A 34 -0.58 11.70 -9.82
C SER A 34 -1.42 11.93 -8.55
N VAL A 35 -2.74 12.04 -8.70
CA VAL A 35 -3.68 12.21 -7.59
C VAL A 35 -3.71 10.96 -6.72
N GLY A 36 -3.75 9.77 -7.35
CA GLY A 36 -3.67 8.48 -6.66
C GLY A 36 -2.38 8.35 -5.86
N ALA A 37 -1.22 8.66 -6.45
CA ALA A 37 0.07 8.62 -5.76
C ALA A 37 0.15 9.59 -4.57
N LEU A 38 -0.34 10.83 -4.73
CA LEU A 38 -0.36 11.83 -3.65
C LEU A 38 -1.29 11.43 -2.50
N LEU A 39 -2.51 10.97 -2.83
CA LEU A 39 -3.47 10.46 -1.84
C LEU A 39 -2.92 9.22 -1.14
N GLY A 40 -2.31 8.31 -1.89
CA GLY A 40 -1.64 7.13 -1.36
C GLY A 40 -0.56 7.52 -0.38
N PHE A 41 0.33 8.44 -0.79
CA PHE A 41 1.40 8.95 0.07
C PHE A 41 0.86 9.60 1.35
N ALA A 42 -0.11 10.51 1.25
CA ALA A 42 -0.73 11.16 2.39
C ALA A 42 -1.38 10.13 3.34
N THR A 43 -2.09 9.14 2.78
CA THR A 43 -2.70 8.04 3.54
C THR A 43 -1.65 7.20 4.25
N GLY A 44 -0.55 6.84 3.57
CA GLY A 44 0.55 6.08 4.16
C GLY A 44 1.22 6.81 5.32
N VAL A 45 1.47 8.11 5.16
CA VAL A 45 2.01 8.95 6.24
C VAL A 45 1.03 9.01 7.43
N ALA A 46 -0.25 9.27 7.18
CA ALA A 46 -1.27 9.30 8.24
C ALA A 46 -1.40 7.96 8.98
N LEU A 47 -1.39 6.85 8.24
CA LEU A 47 -1.52 5.50 8.79
C LEU A 47 -0.36 5.17 9.76
N ARG A 48 0.83 5.71 9.52
CA ARG A 48 1.97 5.54 10.42
C ARG A 48 1.76 6.21 11.79
N TYR A 49 1.19 7.42 11.81
CA TYR A 49 0.87 8.11 13.06
C TYR A 49 -0.16 7.33 13.87
N VAL A 50 -1.24 6.90 13.22
CA VAL A 50 -2.30 6.09 13.85
C VAL A 50 -1.73 4.75 14.31
N GLY A 51 -0.96 4.07 13.46
CA GLY A 51 -0.35 2.78 13.76
C GLY A 51 0.57 2.84 14.97
N ARG A 52 1.31 3.93 15.16
CA ARG A 52 2.16 4.11 16.34
C ARG A 52 1.35 4.26 17.62
N VAL A 53 0.28 5.04 17.59
CA VAL A 53 -0.64 5.18 18.74
C VAL A 53 -1.28 3.83 19.07
N VAL A 54 -1.79 3.11 18.07
CA VAL A 54 -2.39 1.78 18.24
C VAL A 54 -1.39 0.80 18.85
N LEU A 55 -0.15 0.75 18.35
CA LEU A 55 0.89 -0.11 18.90
C LEU A 55 1.22 0.21 20.36
N ILE A 56 1.29 1.50 20.73
CA ILE A 56 1.50 1.91 22.12
C ILE A 56 0.33 1.46 22.98
N VAL A 57 -0.91 1.73 22.55
CA VAL A 57 -2.13 1.35 23.31
C VAL A 57 -2.20 -0.16 23.51
N VAL A 58 -1.99 -0.95 22.45
CA VAL A 58 -2.01 -2.41 22.51
C VAL A 58 -0.87 -2.94 23.40
N GLY A 59 0.33 -2.37 23.28
CA GLY A 59 1.47 -2.76 24.11
C GLY A 59 1.24 -2.46 25.59
N VAL A 60 0.73 -1.27 25.92
CA VAL A 60 0.38 -0.90 27.30
C VAL A 60 -0.73 -1.80 27.84
N LEU A 61 -1.79 -2.01 27.06
CA LEU A 61 -2.88 -2.92 27.43
C LEU A 61 -2.35 -4.32 27.73
N PHE A 62 -1.46 -4.84 26.89
CA PHE A 62 -0.83 -6.14 27.11
C PHE A 62 -0.03 -6.16 28.42
N ILE A 63 0.82 -5.16 28.68
CA ILE A 63 1.57 -5.07 29.94
C ILE A 63 0.63 -5.04 31.15
N THR A 64 -0.45 -4.26 31.09
CA THR A 64 -1.46 -4.20 32.15
C THR A 64 -2.11 -5.57 32.39
N LEU A 65 -2.49 -6.28 31.32
CA LEU A 65 -3.06 -7.62 31.43
C LEU A 65 -2.06 -8.61 32.04
N GLN A 66 -0.78 -8.54 31.66
CA GLN A 66 0.26 -9.40 32.23
C GLN A 66 0.46 -9.15 33.72
N LEU A 67 0.44 -7.88 34.17
CA LEU A 67 0.52 -7.54 35.59
C LEU A 67 -0.71 -8.05 36.36
N LEU A 68 -1.91 -7.87 35.80
CA LEU A 68 -3.15 -8.31 36.46
C LEU A 68 -3.25 -9.84 36.53
N ALA A 69 -2.75 -10.54 35.52
CA ALA A 69 -2.61 -11.99 35.54
C ALA A 69 -1.56 -12.46 36.55
N TYR A 70 -0.44 -11.74 36.70
CA TYR A 70 0.60 -12.06 37.68
C TYR A 70 0.08 -12.01 39.13
N PHE A 71 -0.82 -11.08 39.44
CA PHE A 71 -1.48 -11.00 40.74
C PHE A 71 -2.67 -11.97 40.91
N ASP A 72 -2.92 -12.87 39.95
CA ASP A 72 -4.06 -13.79 39.92
C ASP A 72 -5.44 -13.08 39.95
N LEU A 73 -5.47 -11.79 39.59
CA LEU A 73 -6.68 -10.96 39.61
C LEU A 73 -7.58 -11.18 38.39
N ILE A 74 -7.03 -11.71 37.29
CA ILE A 74 -7.76 -11.98 36.04
C ILE A 74 -7.42 -13.38 35.50
N SER A 75 -8.46 -14.15 35.19
CA SER A 75 -8.39 -15.36 34.37
C SER A 75 -8.88 -15.08 32.95
N ILE A 76 -7.99 -15.17 31.95
CA ILE A 76 -8.31 -14.86 30.55
C ILE A 76 -8.99 -16.07 29.91
N ASN A 77 -10.28 -15.92 29.59
CA ASN A 77 -11.02 -16.93 28.83
C ASN A 77 -10.78 -16.74 27.33
N TRP A 78 -9.80 -17.47 26.79
CA TRP A 78 -9.42 -17.43 25.38
C TRP A 78 -10.57 -17.77 24.41
N ILE A 79 -11.48 -18.66 24.78
CA ILE A 79 -12.64 -19.04 23.95
C ILE A 79 -13.61 -17.87 23.81
N LYS A 80 -13.93 -17.18 24.91
CA LYS A 80 -14.80 -16.00 24.88
C LYS A 80 -14.12 -14.85 24.12
N LEU A 81 -12.81 -14.67 24.27
CA LEU A 81 -12.07 -13.67 23.53
C LEU A 81 -12.12 -13.95 22.02
N GLN A 82 -11.87 -15.19 21.60
CA GLN A 82 -11.92 -15.57 20.19
C GLN A 82 -13.29 -15.29 19.58
N THR A 83 -14.38 -15.74 20.23
CA THR A 83 -15.75 -15.54 19.72
C THR A 83 -16.15 -14.06 19.59
N LEU A 84 -15.63 -13.19 20.46
CA LEU A 84 -15.84 -11.74 20.35
C LEU A 84 -15.01 -11.10 19.23
N THR A 85 -13.80 -11.59 19.01
CA THR A 85 -12.86 -11.00 18.03
C THR A 85 -13.08 -11.53 16.61
N GLU A 86 -13.54 -12.78 16.46
CA GLU A 86 -13.84 -13.45 15.20
C GLU A 86 -14.69 -12.61 14.23
N PRO A 87 -15.87 -12.07 14.61
CA PRO A 87 -16.69 -11.28 13.69
C PRO A 87 -15.99 -9.99 13.24
N TRP A 88 -15.23 -9.35 14.13
CA TRP A 88 -14.48 -8.12 13.82
C TRP A 88 -13.36 -8.40 12.82
N LEU A 89 -12.58 -9.47 13.03
CA LEU A 89 -11.55 -9.87 12.07
C LEU A 89 -12.14 -10.26 10.72
N ARG A 90 -13.23 -11.05 10.73
CA ARG A 90 -13.88 -11.50 9.49
C ARG A 90 -14.46 -10.34 8.70
N GLN A 91 -15.19 -9.44 9.37
CA GLN A 91 -15.79 -8.27 8.74
C GLN A 91 -14.72 -7.32 8.19
N GLY A 92 -13.67 -7.03 8.98
CA GLY A 92 -12.56 -6.19 8.52
C GLY A 92 -11.84 -6.77 7.30
N GLY A 93 -11.59 -8.08 7.31
CA GLY A 93 -10.96 -8.80 6.20
C GLY A 93 -11.82 -8.84 4.94
N GLU A 94 -13.11 -9.20 5.07
CA GLU A 94 -14.05 -9.27 3.95
C GLU A 94 -14.30 -7.88 3.33
N GLN A 95 -14.49 -6.85 4.15
CA GLN A 95 -14.69 -5.48 3.68
C GLN A 95 -13.43 -4.95 2.98
N GLY A 96 -12.26 -5.09 3.60
CA GLY A 96 -10.99 -4.68 3.01
C GLY A 96 -10.69 -5.39 1.69
N ALA A 97 -10.88 -6.71 1.64
CA ALA A 97 -10.70 -7.50 0.43
C ALA A 97 -11.68 -7.10 -0.67
N SER A 98 -12.95 -6.84 -0.33
CA SER A 98 -13.96 -6.40 -1.29
C SER A 98 -13.66 -5.01 -1.86
N TRP A 99 -13.23 -4.07 -1.02
CA TRP A 99 -12.80 -2.74 -1.43
C TRP A 99 -11.57 -2.81 -2.34
N LEU A 100 -10.55 -3.58 -1.94
CA LEU A 100 -9.33 -3.75 -2.71
C LEU A 100 -9.62 -4.37 -4.09
N ARG A 101 -10.49 -5.39 -4.13
CA ARG A 101 -10.93 -6.00 -5.40
C ARG A 101 -11.63 -4.99 -6.30
N ARG A 102 -12.56 -4.19 -5.77
CA ARG A 102 -13.26 -3.14 -6.56
C ARG A 102 -12.29 -2.09 -7.10
N VAL A 103 -11.32 -1.65 -6.29
CA VAL A 103 -10.33 -0.65 -6.70
C VAL A 103 -9.39 -1.22 -7.76
N LEU A 104 -8.92 -2.46 -7.60
CA LEU A 104 -8.09 -3.15 -8.59
C LEU A 104 -8.82 -3.41 -9.91
N THR A 105 -10.09 -3.80 -9.89
CA THR A 105 -10.81 -4.14 -11.13
C THR A 105 -11.40 -2.91 -11.85
N ALA A 106 -11.74 -1.84 -11.12
CA ALA A 106 -12.35 -0.66 -11.71
C ALA A 106 -11.33 0.36 -12.25
N ASN A 107 -10.16 0.52 -11.61
CA ASN A 107 -9.18 1.54 -11.99
C ASN A 107 -7.74 1.07 -11.74
N LEU A 108 -7.27 0.07 -12.51
CA LEU A 108 -5.89 -0.44 -12.47
C LEU A 108 -4.80 0.64 -12.40
N PRO A 109 -4.80 1.70 -13.25
CA PRO A 109 -3.76 2.73 -13.18
C PRO A 109 -3.79 3.48 -11.84
N PHE A 110 -4.94 4.00 -11.42
CA PHE A 110 -5.11 4.69 -10.14
C PHE A 110 -4.72 3.81 -8.95
N ALA A 111 -5.21 2.56 -8.92
CA ALA A 111 -4.92 1.60 -7.85
C ALA A 111 -3.43 1.31 -7.72
N GLY A 112 -2.74 1.17 -8.86
CA GLY A 112 -1.29 0.98 -8.92
C GLY A 112 -0.53 2.17 -8.35
N ALA A 113 -0.85 3.39 -8.81
CA ALA A 113 -0.20 4.61 -8.31
C ALA A 113 -0.51 4.88 -6.84
N PHE A 114 -1.75 4.67 -6.40
CA PHE A 114 -2.14 4.80 -4.99
C PHE A 114 -1.37 3.83 -4.11
N SER A 115 -1.28 2.55 -4.50
CA SER A 115 -0.56 1.53 -3.72
C SER A 115 0.94 1.85 -3.65
N ALA A 116 1.53 2.29 -4.76
CA ALA A 116 2.92 2.75 -4.79
C ALA A 116 3.14 3.97 -3.88
N GLY A 117 2.28 4.99 -3.99
CA GLY A 117 2.29 6.17 -3.13
C GLY A 117 2.15 5.81 -1.65
N LEU A 118 1.24 4.90 -1.31
CA LEU A 118 1.00 4.42 0.05
C LEU A 118 2.21 3.71 0.63
N LEU A 119 2.84 2.81 -0.11
CA LEU A 119 4.07 2.13 0.33
C LEU A 119 5.22 3.12 0.55
N VAL A 120 5.36 4.09 -0.35
CA VAL A 120 6.35 5.17 -0.21
C VAL A 120 6.02 6.04 1.02
N GLY A 121 4.76 6.42 1.24
CA GLY A 121 4.34 7.22 2.40
C GLY A 121 4.53 6.50 3.73
N LEU A 122 4.29 5.18 3.78
CA LEU A 122 4.59 4.37 4.96
C LEU A 122 6.10 4.31 5.25
N ARG A 123 6.92 4.17 4.20
CA ARG A 123 8.38 4.07 4.32
C ARG A 123 9.06 5.42 4.53
N ALA A 124 8.44 6.51 4.08
CA ALA A 124 8.94 7.86 4.23
C ALA A 124 9.18 8.13 5.72
N ARG A 125 10.46 8.28 6.08
CA ARG A 125 10.87 8.79 7.40
C ARG A 125 10.82 10.32 7.31
N VAL A 126 9.60 10.87 7.24
CA VAL A 126 9.36 12.27 7.61
C VAL A 126 9.06 12.30 9.09
#